data_AF-A0A967WUU2-F1
#
_entry.id   AF-A0A967WUU2-F1
#
_cell.length_a   1.000
_cell.length_b   1.000
_cell.length_c   1.000
_cell.angle_alpha   90.00
_cell.angle_beta   90.00
_cell.angle_gamma   90.00
#
_symmetry.space_group_name_H-M   'P 1'
#
loop_
_entity.id
_entity.type
_entity.pdbx_description
1 polymer ?
#
loop_
_entity_poly.entity_id
_entity_poly.type
_entity_poly.pdbx_seq_one_letter_code
_entity_poly.pdbx_strand_id
1 'polypeptide(L)'
;DGLPVNEFSAAYKGEGGELFFGGVNGFISLFPGQIEDNPHVPPVVLTSLHQNGVAVRGGEALENLQEVTFRWPDNSFEFGFAALNYTQPEKNQHAYKLEGFDQ
;
A
#
# COMPACT_ATOMS: atom_id res chain seq x y z
N ASP A 1 6.78 10.99 -1.00
CA ASP A 1 5.95 12.22 -1.06
C ASP A 1 6.22 13.11 -2.27
N GLY A 2 7.13 12.75 -3.19
CA GLY A 2 7.44 13.60 -4.35
C GLY A 2 8.21 14.88 -4.03
N LEU A 3 8.63 15.06 -2.76
CA LEU A 3 9.43 16.21 -2.37
C LEU A 3 10.84 16.10 -2.97
N PRO A 4 11.34 17.17 -3.61
CA PRO A 4 12.68 17.17 -4.21
C PRO A 4 13.81 17.27 -3.16
N VAL A 5 13.47 17.50 -1.89
CA VAL A 5 14.40 17.72 -0.79
C VAL A 5 13.98 16.87 0.41
N ASN A 6 14.92 16.12 0.98
CA ASN A 6 14.70 15.24 2.13
C ASN A 6 15.21 15.82 3.46
N GLU A 7 15.96 16.93 3.42
CA GLU A 7 16.50 17.60 4.60
C GLU A 7 16.20 19.10 4.54
N PHE A 8 15.51 19.61 5.54
CA PHE A 8 15.17 21.03 5.67
C PHE A 8 15.98 21.68 6.79
N SER A 9 16.52 22.86 6.53
CA SER A 9 17.30 23.65 7.48
C SER A 9 16.68 25.03 7.77
N ALA A 10 15.67 25.44 6.99
CA ALA A 10 14.95 26.70 7.18
C ALA A 10 13.45 26.53 6.90
N ALA A 11 12.62 27.29 7.60
CA ALA A 11 11.18 27.35 7.40
C ALA A 11 10.66 28.79 7.52
N TYR A 12 9.67 29.15 6.70
CA TYR A 12 8.99 30.45 6.75
C TYR A 12 7.51 30.30 6.39
N LYS A 13 6.65 31.10 7.02
CA LYS A 13 5.22 31.18 6.68
C LYS A 13 4.93 32.58 6.13
N GLY A 14 4.50 32.63 4.86
CA GLY A 14 4.06 33.87 4.23
C GLY A 14 2.71 34.35 4.78
N GLU A 15 2.43 35.64 4.60
CA GLU A 15 1.18 36.26 5.08
C GLU A 15 -0.08 35.61 4.46
N GLY A 16 0.02 35.09 3.24
CA GLY A 16 -1.04 34.36 2.54
C GLY A 16 -1.24 32.91 2.99
N GLY A 17 -0.51 32.42 4.00
CA GLY A 17 -0.61 31.03 4.48
C GLY A 17 0.23 30.02 3.70
N GLU A 18 1.00 30.46 2.71
CA GLU A 18 2.03 29.66 2.04
C GLU A 18 3.14 29.30 3.03
N LEU A 19 3.55 28.03 3.05
CA LEU A 19 4.71 27.56 3.80
C LEU A 19 5.88 27.35 2.85
N PHE A 20 7.05 27.85 3.26
CA PHE A 20 8.32 27.68 2.56
C PHE A 20 9.25 26.85 3.42
N PHE A 21 9.88 25.84 2.83
CA PHE A 21 10.91 25.03 3.49
C PHE A 21 12.17 24.99 2.62
N GLY A 22 13.29 25.43 3.17
CA GLY A 22 14.59 25.48 2.50
C GLY A 22 15.55 24.41 3.01
N GLY A 23 16.39 23.87 2.12
CA GLY A 23 17.41 22.88 2.43
C GLY A 23 18.66 23.03 1.57
N VAL A 24 19.58 22.07 1.66
CA VAL A 24 20.92 22.13 1.04
C VAL A 24 20.88 22.24 -0.50
N ASN A 25 19.80 21.79 -1.14
CA ASN A 25 19.65 21.76 -2.60
C ASN A 25 18.37 22.43 -3.12
N GLY A 26 17.88 23.48 -2.45
CA GLY A 26 16.76 24.29 -2.92
C GLY A 26 15.72 24.56 -1.84
N PHE A 27 14.52 24.97 -2.28
CA PHE A 27 13.38 25.17 -1.39
C PHE A 27 12.11 24.61 -2.03
N ILE A 28 11.13 24.30 -1.20
CA ILE A 28 9.76 23.98 -1.60
C ILE A 28 8.83 25.04 -1.04
N SER A 29 7.74 25.33 -1.74
CA SER A 29 6.61 26.05 -1.18
C SER A 29 5.32 25.26 -1.37
N LEU A 30 4.42 25.35 -0.40
CA LEU A 30 3.14 24.65 -0.42
C LEU A 30 2.08 25.44 0.37
N PHE A 31 0.82 25.31 -0.03
CA PHE A 31 -0.32 25.79 0.73
C PHE A 31 -0.97 24.61 1.46
N PRO A 32 -0.88 24.51 2.79
CA PRO A 32 -1.40 23.35 3.52
C PRO A 32 -2.89 23.10 3.29
N GLY A 33 -3.67 24.17 3.12
CA GLY A 33 -5.11 24.08 2.86
C GLY A 33 -5.49 23.64 1.44
N GLN A 34 -4.51 23.46 0.55
CA GLN A 34 -4.72 22.97 -0.83
C GLN A 34 -4.19 21.54 -1.01
N ILE A 35 -3.66 20.92 0.05
CA ILE A 35 -3.26 19.51 0.01
C ILE A 35 -4.51 18.67 0.16
N GLU A 36 -4.80 17.86 -0.84
CA GLU A 36 -5.88 16.88 -0.82
C GLU A 36 -5.29 15.50 -0.57
N ASP A 37 -5.82 14.81 0.46
CA ASP A 37 -5.54 13.39 0.65
C ASP A 37 -6.14 12.59 -0.51
N ASN A 38 -5.51 11.48 -0.88
CA ASN A 38 -6.09 10.55 -1.85
C ASN A 38 -7.09 9.62 -1.12
N PRO A 39 -8.41 9.77 -1.29
CA PRO A 39 -9.39 8.92 -0.61
C PRO A 39 -9.56 7.56 -1.28
N HIS A 40 -8.84 7.29 -2.38
CA HIS A 40 -9.02 6.06 -3.14
C HIS A 40 -8.50 4.87 -2.34
N VAL A 41 -9.44 4.03 -1.89
CA VAL A 41 -9.13 2.68 -1.40
C VAL A 41 -9.00 1.76 -2.61
N PRO A 42 -7.80 1.27 -2.95
CA PRO A 42 -7.64 0.34 -4.06
C PRO A 42 -8.31 -1.00 -3.77
N PRO A 43 -8.82 -1.71 -4.79
CA PRO A 43 -9.25 -3.09 -4.61
C PRO A 43 -8.04 -3.96 -4.23
N VAL A 44 -8.27 -4.87 -3.28
CA VAL A 44 -7.30 -5.89 -2.89
C VAL A 44 -7.64 -7.18 -3.61
N VAL A 45 -6.68 -7.73 -4.34
CA VAL A 45 -6.85 -8.96 -5.13
C VAL A 45 -5.81 -9.99 -4.73
N LEU A 46 -6.20 -11.27 -4.73
CA LEU A 46 -5.26 -12.38 -4.58
C LEU A 46 -4.44 -12.54 -5.87
N THR A 47 -3.12 -12.57 -5.74
CA THR A 47 -2.17 -12.71 -6.85
C THR A 47 -1.52 -14.08 -6.89
N SER A 48 -1.44 -14.77 -5.76
CA SER A 48 -0.94 -16.14 -5.68
C SER A 48 -1.58 -16.91 -4.52
N LEU A 49 -1.66 -18.23 -4.70
CA LEU A 49 -2.07 -19.17 -3.67
C LEU A 49 -1.26 -20.45 -3.84
N HIS A 50 -0.64 -20.92 -2.76
CA HIS A 50 0.18 -22.11 -2.70
C HIS A 50 -0.20 -22.94 -1.48
N GLN A 51 -0.03 -24.26 -1.58
CA GLN A 51 -0.15 -25.21 -0.48
C GLN A 51 1.12 -26.04 -0.46
N ASN A 52 1.84 -26.05 0.67
CA ASN A 52 3.17 -26.65 0.78
C ASN A 52 4.12 -26.23 -0.37
N GLY A 53 4.08 -24.95 -0.78
CA GLY A 53 4.89 -24.42 -1.87
C GLY A 53 4.41 -24.76 -3.29
N VAL A 54 3.38 -25.59 -3.45
CA VAL A 54 2.81 -25.93 -4.76
C VAL A 54 1.65 -25.00 -5.08
N ALA A 55 1.67 -24.39 -6.28
CA ALA A 55 0.63 -23.47 -6.71
C ALA A 55 -0.75 -24.15 -6.76
N VAL A 56 -1.72 -23.57 -6.05
CA VAL A 56 -3.11 -24.01 -6.07
C VAL A 56 -3.79 -23.35 -7.26
N ARG A 57 -3.99 -24.13 -8.32
CA ARG A 57 -4.73 -23.68 -9.51
C ARG A 57 -6.16 -24.19 -9.39
N GLY A 58 -7.06 -23.31 -8.95
CA GLY A 58 -8.49 -23.51 -9.11
C GLY A 58 -8.90 -23.43 -10.58
N GLY A 59 -10.07 -23.96 -10.93
CA GLY A 59 -10.65 -23.73 -12.26
C GLY A 59 -11.02 -22.26 -12.51
N GLU A 60 -11.12 -21.47 -11.44
CA GLU A 60 -11.42 -20.04 -11.46
C GLU A 60 -10.13 -19.20 -11.33
N ALA A 61 -10.17 -17.99 -11.89
CA ALA A 61 -9.11 -17.01 -11.67
C ALA A 61 -9.07 -16.59 -10.19
N LEU A 62 -7.88 -16.39 -9.64
CA LEU A 62 -7.68 -16.04 -8.21
C LEU A 62 -8.41 -14.76 -7.79
N GLU A 63 -8.59 -13.82 -8.71
CA GLU A 63 -9.36 -12.59 -8.50
C GLU A 63 -10.85 -12.84 -8.22
N ASN A 64 -11.39 -13.99 -8.62
CA ASN A 64 -12.78 -14.38 -8.43
C ASN A 64 -12.95 -15.52 -7.40
N LEU A 65 -11.86 -16.03 -6.85
CA LEU A 65 -11.88 -17.15 -5.92
C LEU A 65 -12.53 -16.75 -4.60
N GLN A 66 -13.69 -17.31 -4.28
CA GLN A 66 -14.42 -17.03 -3.04
C GLN A 66 -14.03 -17.99 -1.91
N GLU A 67 -13.79 -19.25 -2.24
CA GLU A 67 -13.51 -20.29 -1.27
C GLU A 67 -12.49 -21.29 -1.83
N VAL A 68 -11.61 -21.78 -0.97
CA VAL A 68 -10.68 -22.85 -1.29
C VAL A 68 -10.60 -23.82 -0.12
N THR A 69 -10.69 -25.12 -0.43
CA THR A 69 -10.52 -26.17 0.57
C THR A 69 -9.14 -26.80 0.40
N PHE A 70 -8.31 -26.67 1.43
CA PHE A 70 -7.00 -27.29 1.51
C PHE A 70 -7.10 -28.77 1.91
N ARG A 71 -6.19 -29.60 1.39
CA ARG A 71 -6.16 -31.04 1.68
C ARG A 71 -5.17 -31.36 2.79
N TRP A 72 -5.57 -32.26 3.68
CA TRP A 72 -4.66 -32.92 4.61
C TRP A 72 -3.80 -33.97 3.87
N PRO A 73 -2.52 -34.19 4.24
CA PRO A 73 -1.77 -33.63 5.38
C PRO A 73 -1.02 -32.32 5.10
N ASP A 74 -1.32 -31.64 4.00
CA ASP A 74 -0.61 -30.43 3.61
C ASP A 74 -1.09 -29.22 4.44
N ASN A 75 -0.42 -28.97 5.58
CA ASN A 75 -0.87 -28.01 6.58
C ASN A 75 -0.27 -26.60 6.46
N SER A 76 0.59 -26.33 5.46
CA SER A 76 1.03 -24.98 5.15
C SER A 76 0.38 -24.48 3.87
N PHE A 77 0.03 -23.20 3.88
CA PHE A 77 -0.39 -22.49 2.70
C PHE A 77 0.24 -21.11 2.70
N GLU A 78 0.44 -20.58 1.50
CA GLU A 78 1.01 -19.27 1.27
C GLU A 78 0.10 -18.52 0.30
N PHE A 79 -0.16 -17.24 0.54
CA PHE A 79 -0.94 -16.42 -0.37
C PHE A 79 -0.27 -15.07 -0.60
N GLY A 80 -0.41 -14.57 -1.81
CA GLY A 80 0.00 -13.23 -2.20
C GLY A 80 -1.23 -12.39 -2.51
N PHE A 81 -1.17 -11.11 -2.16
CA PHE A 81 -2.19 -10.15 -2.52
C PHE A 81 -1.56 -8.84 -2.96
N ALA A 82 -2.30 -8.07 -3.75
CA ALA A 82 -1.92 -6.74 -4.17
C ALA A 82 -3.08 -5.78 -3.98
N ALA A 83 -2.77 -4.58 -3.49
CA ALA A 83 -3.68 -3.45 -3.59
C ALA A 83 -3.35 -2.70 -4.88
N LEU A 84 -4.29 -2.66 -5.83
CA LEU A 84 -4.06 -2.08 -7.16
C LEU A 84 -4.09 -0.54 -7.13
N ASN A 85 -3.16 0.08 -6.39
CA ASN A 85 -2.91 1.53 -6.42
C ASN A 85 -1.57 1.78 -7.10
N TYR A 86 -1.64 2.19 -8.38
CA TYR A 86 -0.47 2.46 -9.23
C TYR A 86 0.12 3.85 -9.03
N THR A 87 -0.53 4.73 -8.27
CA THR A 87 -0.11 6.14 -8.17
C THR A 87 1.07 6.30 -7.22
N GLN A 88 1.09 5.57 -6.09
CA GLN A 88 2.19 5.52 -5.10
C GLN A 88 2.21 4.13 -4.42
N PRO A 89 2.55 3.05 -5.13
CA PRO A 89 2.45 1.68 -4.62
C PRO A 89 3.27 1.44 -3.35
N GLU A 90 4.43 2.09 -3.22
CA GLU A 90 5.34 2.03 -2.06
C GLU A 90 4.77 2.64 -0.77
N LYS A 91 3.68 3.41 -0.86
CA LYS A 91 3.01 4.00 0.30
C LYS A 91 1.79 3.23 0.78
N ASN A 92 1.41 2.15 0.09
CA ASN A 92 0.31 1.33 0.54
C ASN A 92 0.73 0.58 1.81
N GLN A 93 -0.05 0.75 2.87
CA GLN A 93 0.06 -0.08 4.06
C GLN A 93 -0.88 -1.27 3.91
N HIS A 94 -0.39 -2.44 4.29
CA HIS A 94 -1.14 -3.69 4.20
C HIS A 94 -1.27 -4.32 5.57
N ALA A 95 -2.46 -4.80 5.88
CA ALA A 95 -2.73 -5.61 7.07
C ALA A 95 -3.52 -6.83 6.62
N TYR A 96 -3.27 -7.97 7.26
CA TYR A 96 -4.05 -9.19 7.10
C TYR A 96 -4.38 -9.77 8.47
N LYS A 97 -5.45 -10.55 8.51
CA LYS A 97 -5.83 -11.34 9.68
C LYS A 97 -6.43 -12.65 9.19
N LEU A 98 -5.90 -13.76 9.66
CA LEU A 98 -6.50 -15.07 9.51
C LEU A 98 -7.47 -15.30 10.67
N GLU A 99 -8.76 -15.08 10.42
CA GLU A 99 -9.80 -15.28 11.43
C GLU A 99 -9.76 -16.73 11.96
N GLY A 100 -9.80 -16.86 13.29
CA GLY A 100 -9.69 -18.16 13.98
C GLY A 100 -8.27 -18.66 14.23
N PHE A 101 -7.24 -17.98 13.70
CA PHE A 101 -5.82 -18.30 13.95
C PHE A 101 -5.07 -17.13 14.60
N ASP A 102 -5.14 -15.94 14.00
CA ASP A 102 -4.48 -14.74 14.50
C ASP A 102 -5.27 -14.09 15.66
N GLN A 103 -4.56 -13.62 16.70
CA GLN A 103 -5.13 -12.95 17.88
C GLN A 103 -5.07 -11.43 17.76
#